data_AF-W2SZY1-F1
#
_entry.id   AF-W2SZY1-F1
#
_cell.length_a   1.000
_cell.length_b   1.000
_cell.length_c   1.000
_cell.angle_alpha   90.00
_cell.angle_beta   90.00
_cell.angle_gamma   90.00
#
_symmetry.space_group_name_H-M   'P 1'
#
loop_
_entity.id
_entity.type
_entity.pdbx_description
1 polymer ?
#
loop_
_entity_poly.entity_id
_entity_poly.type
_entity_poly.pdbx_seq_one_letter_code
_entity_poly.pdbx_strand_id
1 'polypeptide(L)'
;MLLTMTYCGYLIQSYPVIEMIGTPMKRYFEGSNKCVLLMLDYAIRYAVAMVAFGFAYLIPTFKNIIPFVGVTMGMTLALFFPPLLETIVFIDQWRNESIVKLIYAVTLNICYILIGMSSAIIGVYSNYQVLIERPV
;
A
#
# COMPACT_ATOMS: atom_id res chain seq x y z
N MET A 1 -4.41 -13.22 -24.93
CA MET A 1 -5.40 -12.67 -23.98
C MET A 1 -4.76 -12.14 -22.70
N LEU A 2 -4.04 -12.97 -21.93
CA LEU A 2 -3.37 -12.54 -20.68
C LEU A 2 -2.37 -11.38 -20.89
N LEU A 3 -1.52 -11.46 -21.92
CA LEU A 3 -0.50 -10.46 -22.21
C LEU A 3 -1.10 -9.08 -22.55
N THR A 4 -2.23 -9.06 -23.26
CA THR A 4 -2.98 -7.84 -23.57
C THR A 4 -3.59 -7.23 -22.32
N MET A 5 -4.17 -8.07 -21.44
CA MET A 5 -4.74 -7.61 -20.17
C MET A 5 -3.69 -7.07 -19.21
N THR A 6 -2.52 -7.72 -19.12
CA THR A 6 -1.43 -7.22 -18.26
C THR A 6 -0.86 -5.91 -18.80
N TYR A 7 -0.71 -5.77 -20.12
CA TYR A 7 -0.21 -4.53 -20.72
C TYR A 7 -1.19 -3.36 -20.52
N CYS A 8 -2.47 -3.54 -20.80
CA CYS A 8 -3.49 -2.52 -20.57
C CYS A 8 -3.68 -2.22 -19.06
N GLY A 9 -3.67 -3.26 -18.21
CA GLY A 9 -3.82 -3.13 -16.77
C GLY A 9 -2.65 -2.39 -16.12
N TYR A 10 -1.42 -2.60 -16.61
CA TYR A 10 -0.24 -1.91 -16.11
C TYR A 10 -0.32 -0.38 -16.29
N LEU A 11 -0.83 0.08 -17.44
CA LEU A 11 -1.02 1.51 -17.70
C LEU A 11 -2.01 2.14 -16.69
N ILE A 12 -3.09 1.42 -16.38
CA ILE A 12 -4.11 1.88 -15.44
C ILE A 12 -3.58 1.85 -14.00
N GLN A 13 -2.85 0.81 -13.60
CA GLN A 13 -2.34 0.63 -12.24
C GLN A 13 -1.16 1.54 -11.90
N SER A 14 -0.34 1.90 -12.89
CA SER A 14 0.82 2.79 -12.68
C SER A 14 0.42 4.25 -12.48
N TYR A 15 -0.70 4.68 -13.08
CA TYR A 15 -1.21 6.05 -12.96
C TYR A 15 -1.39 6.52 -11.51
N PRO A 16 -2.17 5.84 -10.63
CA PRO A 16 -2.35 6.28 -9.25
C PRO A 16 -1.04 6.27 -8.44
N VAL A 17 -0.12 5.34 -8.73
CA VAL A 17 1.18 5.29 -8.07
C VAL A 17 2.00 6.55 -8.39
N ILE A 18 2.05 6.92 -9.67
CA ILE A 18 2.76 8.13 -10.12
C ILE A 18 2.10 9.39 -9.55
N GLU A 19 0.77 9.44 -9.49
CA GLU A 19 0.04 10.60 -8.96
C GLU A 19 0.21 10.76 -7.45
N MET A 20 0.14 9.67 -6.68
CA MET A 20 0.34 9.68 -5.22
C MET A 20 1.76 10.12 -4.84
N ILE A 21 2.78 9.69 -5.59
CA ILE A 21 4.18 10.09 -5.34
C ILE A 21 4.47 11.49 -5.92
N GLY A 22 3.90 11.80 -7.08
CA GLY A 22 4.14 13.03 -7.81
C GLY A 22 3.55 14.27 -7.14
N THR A 23 2.36 14.17 -6.56
CA THR A 23 1.68 15.32 -5.94
C THR A 23 2.47 15.98 -4.80
N PRO A 24 2.96 15.25 -3.77
CA PRO A 24 3.75 15.87 -2.71
C PRO A 24 5.08 16.44 -3.23
N MET A 25 5.70 15.76 -4.21
CA MET A 25 6.97 16.20 -4.79
C MET A 25 6.79 17.45 -5.65
N LYS A 26 5.70 17.57 -6.40
CA LYS A 26 5.33 18.78 -7.16
C LYS A 26 5.09 19.97 -6.25
N ARG A 27 4.34 19.79 -5.15
CA ARG A 27 4.11 20.86 -4.15
C ARG A 27 5.42 21.42 -3.57
N TYR A 28 6.42 20.58 -3.39
CA TYR A 28 7.73 21.02 -2.92
C TYR A 28 8.48 21.90 -3.95
N PHE A 29 8.23 21.70 -5.25
CA PHE A 29 8.91 22.38 -6.36
C PHE A 29 8.00 23.35 -7.14
N GLU A 30 6.81 23.68 -6.62
CA GLU A 30 5.81 24.54 -7.28
C GLU A 30 6.33 25.96 -7.59
N GLY A 31 7.37 26.42 -6.88
CA GLY A 31 8.04 27.70 -7.14
C GLY A 31 9.13 27.67 -8.23
N SER A 32 9.38 26.52 -8.85
CA SER A 32 10.47 26.34 -9.82
C SER A 32 10.00 26.44 -11.28
N ASN A 33 10.95 26.50 -12.21
CA ASN A 33 10.67 26.61 -13.64
C ASN A 33 9.81 25.45 -14.16
N LYS A 34 8.91 25.73 -15.11
CA LYS A 34 8.05 24.72 -15.78
C LYS A 34 8.86 23.53 -16.33
N CYS A 35 10.10 23.78 -16.78
CA CYS A 35 11.00 22.74 -17.26
C CYS A 35 11.42 21.75 -16.15
N VAL A 36 11.64 22.24 -14.93
CA VAL A 36 11.98 21.41 -13.75
C VAL A 36 10.79 20.56 -13.33
N LEU A 37 9.59 21.13 -13.35
CA LEU A 37 8.36 20.39 -13.04
C LEU A 37 8.11 19.25 -14.05
N LEU A 38 8.37 19.49 -15.33
CA LEU A 38 8.28 18.47 -16.38
C LEU A 38 9.36 17.39 -16.20
N MET A 39 10.61 17.77 -15.94
CA MET A 39 11.68 16.80 -15.65
C MET A 39 11.35 15.94 -14.44
N LEU A 40 10.75 16.51 -13.39
CA LEU A 40 10.32 15.79 -12.20
C LEU A 40 9.27 14.71 -12.54
N ASP A 41 8.27 15.05 -13.36
CA ASP A 41 7.23 14.11 -13.79
C ASP A 41 7.83 12.92 -14.55
N TYR A 42 8.75 13.19 -15.48
CA TYR A 42 9.47 12.14 -16.20
C TYR A 42 10.38 11.30 -15.30
N ALA A 43 11.08 11.95 -14.36
CA ALA A 43 11.96 11.26 -13.41
C ALA A 43 11.18 10.27 -12.53
N ILE A 44 10.00 10.66 -12.03
CA ILE A 44 9.15 9.79 -11.21
C ILE A 44 8.64 8.60 -12.03
N ARG A 45 8.13 8.84 -13.25
CA ARG A 45 7.69 7.76 -14.15
C ARG A 45 8.81 6.77 -14.43
N TYR A 46 10.01 7.28 -14.71
CA TYR A 46 11.18 6.44 -14.97
C TYR A 46 11.60 5.65 -13.72
N ALA A 47 11.60 6.28 -12.54
CA ALA A 47 11.92 5.62 -11.29
C ALA A 47 10.97 4.46 -10.99
N VAL A 48 9.66 4.66 -11.15
CA VAL A 48 8.65 3.59 -10.96
C VAL A 48 8.87 2.43 -11.92
N ALA A 49 9.17 2.71 -13.19
CA ALA A 49 9.49 1.68 -14.18
C ALA A 49 10.78 0.92 -13.84
N MET A 50 11.83 1.62 -13.38
CA MET A 50 13.10 1.00 -12.99
C MET A 50 12.95 0.11 -11.76
N VAL A 51 12.13 0.49 -10.78
CA VAL A 51 11.82 -0.36 -9.62
C VAL A 51 11.09 -1.63 -10.06
N ALA A 52 10.10 -1.52 -10.96
CA ALA A 52 9.39 -2.68 -11.49
C ALA A 52 10.33 -3.62 -12.25
N PHE A 53 11.26 -3.08 -13.05
CA PHE A 53 12.28 -3.85 -13.75
C PHE A 53 13.26 -4.52 -12.77
N GLY A 54 13.65 -3.81 -11.71
CA GLY A 54 14.46 -4.36 -10.62
C GLY A 54 13.80 -5.57 -9.97
N PHE A 55 12.50 -5.48 -9.64
CA PHE A 55 11.77 -6.63 -9.12
C PHE A 55 11.71 -7.80 -10.09
N ALA A 56 11.54 -7.53 -11.40
CA ALA A 56 11.57 -8.57 -12.42
C ALA A 56 12.93 -9.27 -12.56
N TYR A 57 14.02 -8.55 -12.32
CA TYR A 57 15.37 -9.12 -12.34
C TYR A 57 15.71 -9.89 -11.05
N LEU A 58 15.32 -9.37 -9.88
CA LEU A 58 15.66 -9.98 -8.58
C LEU A 58 14.80 -11.20 -8.23
N ILE A 59 13.56 -11.28 -8.71
CA ILE A 59 12.60 -12.31 -8.30
C ILE A 59 12.41 -13.33 -9.44
N PRO A 60 12.96 -14.55 -9.31
CA PRO A 60 12.83 -15.57 -10.35
C PRO A 60 11.42 -16.20 -10.44
N THR A 61 10.62 -16.14 -9.37
CA THR A 61 9.28 -16.77 -9.32
C THR A 61 8.22 -15.84 -8.72
N PHE A 62 7.61 -15.00 -9.56
CA PHE A 62 6.53 -14.08 -9.16
C PHE A 62 5.31 -14.77 -8.51
N LYS A 63 5.00 -16.00 -8.94
CA LYS A 63 3.85 -16.78 -8.45
C LYS A 63 3.83 -16.91 -6.93
N ASN A 64 5.00 -16.98 -6.30
CA ASN A 64 5.11 -17.20 -4.86
C ASN A 64 5.08 -15.89 -4.06
N ILE A 65 5.42 -14.77 -4.70
CA ILE A 65 5.49 -13.45 -4.04
C ILE A 65 4.14 -12.72 -4.08
N ILE A 66 3.35 -12.92 -5.15
CA ILE A 66 2.02 -12.32 -5.27
C ILE A 66 1.13 -12.55 -4.03
N PRO A 67 0.96 -13.79 -3.50
CA PRO A 67 0.11 -13.98 -2.34
C PRO A 67 0.72 -13.39 -1.06
N PHE A 68 2.05 -13.36 -0.95
CA PHE A 68 2.74 -12.74 0.19
C PHE A 68 2.46 -11.23 0.26
N VAL A 69 2.72 -10.52 -0.85
CA VAL A 69 2.47 -9.08 -0.94
C VAL A 69 0.97 -8.78 -0.83
N GLY A 70 0.12 -9.60 -1.43
CA GLY A 70 -1.33 -9.46 -1.38
C GLY A 70 -1.89 -9.58 0.04
N VAL A 71 -1.44 -10.57 0.81
CA VAL A 71 -1.84 -10.72 2.22
C VAL A 71 -1.32 -9.55 3.05
N THR A 72 -0.03 -9.19 2.95
CA THR A 72 0.52 -8.12 3.77
C THR A 72 -0.14 -6.78 3.45
N MET A 73 -0.14 -6.35 2.18
CA MET A 73 -0.72 -5.07 1.79
C MET A 73 -2.24 -5.06 1.95
N GLY A 74 -2.91 -6.16 1.59
CA GLY A 74 -4.37 -6.27 1.68
C GLY A 74 -4.87 -6.20 3.12
N MET A 75 -4.26 -6.96 4.04
CA MET A 75 -4.67 -6.95 5.44
C MET A 75 -4.36 -5.62 6.12
N THR A 76 -3.20 -5.01 5.83
CA THR A 76 -2.86 -3.69 6.37
C THR A 76 -3.80 -2.61 5.83
N LEU A 77 -4.10 -2.59 4.52
CA LEU A 77 -5.00 -1.58 3.93
C LEU A 77 -6.47 -1.77 4.32
N ALA A 78 -6.91 -3.00 4.56
CA ALA A 78 -8.31 -3.28 4.88
C ALA A 78 -8.64 -3.16 6.38
N LEU A 79 -7.75 -3.62 7.26
CA LEU A 79 -8.05 -3.76 8.70
C LEU A 79 -7.18 -2.89 9.61
N PHE A 80 -6.02 -2.44 9.14
CA PHE A 80 -5.11 -1.63 9.95
C PHE A 80 -5.29 -0.13 9.67
N PHE A 81 -5.21 0.29 8.40
CA PHE A 81 -5.28 1.70 8.04
C PHE A 81 -6.62 2.37 8.35
N PRO A 82 -7.80 1.77 8.06
CA PRO A 82 -9.07 2.45 8.30
C PRO A 82 -9.32 2.75 9.78
N PRO A 83 -9.18 1.79 10.73
CA PRO A 83 -9.37 2.08 12.15
C PRO A 83 -8.31 3.04 12.70
N LEU A 84 -7.08 3.01 12.17
CA LEU A 84 -6.02 3.94 12.57
C LEU A 84 -6.38 5.38 12.16
N LEU A 85 -6.80 5.58 10.90
CA LEU A 85 -7.23 6.89 10.42
C LEU A 85 -8.48 7.37 11.13
N GLU A 86 -9.45 6.49 11.37
CA GLU A 86 -10.65 6.82 12.12
C GLU A 86 -10.30 7.29 13.54
N THR A 87 -9.38 6.59 14.21
CA THR A 87 -8.91 6.97 15.53
C THR A 87 -8.22 8.34 15.52
N ILE A 88 -7.34 8.62 14.54
CA ILE A 88 -6.62 9.90 14.49
C ILE A 88 -7.55 11.06 14.15
N VAL A 89 -8.46 10.88 13.19
CA VAL A 89 -9.34 11.95 12.68
C VAL A 89 -10.48 12.25 13.65
N PHE A 90 -11.08 11.24 14.27
CA PHE A 90 -12.29 11.41 15.08
C PHE A 90 -12.04 11.47 16.60
N ILE A 91 -10.78 11.45 17.06
CA ILE A 91 -10.46 11.52 18.50
C ILE A 91 -11.04 12.76 19.17
N ASP A 92 -10.93 13.92 18.53
CA ASP A 92 -11.43 15.19 19.05
C ASP A 92 -12.96 15.21 19.10
N GLN A 93 -13.62 14.63 18.10
CA GLN A 93 -15.08 14.55 18.05
C GLN A 93 -15.61 13.66 19.18
N TRP A 94 -15.04 12.47 19.38
CA TRP A 94 -15.51 11.56 20.44
C TRP A 94 -15.23 12.09 21.84
N ARG A 95 -14.11 12.79 22.03
CA ARG A 95 -13.76 13.44 23.30
C ARG A 95 -14.78 14.51 23.70
N ASN A 96 -15.29 15.26 22.74
CA ASN A 96 -16.25 16.33 22.98
C ASN A 96 -17.69 15.82 23.21
N GLU A 97 -18.05 14.66 22.65
CA GLU A 97 -19.39 14.09 22.84
C GLU A 97 -19.54 13.33 24.17
N SER A 98 -18.66 12.37 24.47
CA SER A 98 -18.69 11.59 25.71
C SER A 98 -17.46 10.70 25.87
N ILE A 99 -16.92 10.65 27.08
CA ILE A 99 -15.79 9.77 27.44
C ILE A 99 -16.12 8.28 27.19
N VAL A 100 -17.36 7.87 27.42
CA VAL A 100 -17.78 6.46 27.22
C VAL A 100 -17.73 6.08 25.73
N LYS A 101 -18.16 7.00 24.85
CA LYS A 101 -18.13 6.80 23.40
C LYS A 101 -16.69 6.75 22.88
N LEU A 102 -15.81 7.59 23.44
CA LEU A 102 -14.38 7.56 23.14
C LEU A 102 -13.76 6.21 23.50
N ILE A 103 -13.96 5.74 24.74
CA ILE A 103 -13.40 4.47 25.20
C ILE A 103 -13.91 3.31 24.34
N TYR A 104 -15.21 3.28 24.04
CA TYR A 104 -15.80 2.24 23.20
C TYR A 104 -15.21 2.22 21.79
N ALA A 105 -15.18 3.37 21.10
CA ALA A 105 -14.68 3.48 19.74
C ALA A 105 -13.18 3.14 19.64
N VAL A 106 -12.37 3.65 20.58
CA VAL A 106 -10.94 3.36 20.63
C VAL A 106 -10.69 1.88 20.90
N THR A 107 -11.42 1.26 21.83
CA THR A 107 -11.27 -0.17 22.13
C THR A 107 -11.60 -1.02 20.90
N LEU A 108 -12.68 -0.69 20.20
CA LEU A 108 -13.12 -1.41 19.01
C LEU A 108 -12.12 -1.26 17.85
N ASN A 109 -11.55 -0.07 17.67
CA ASN A 109 -10.49 0.16 16.68
C ASN A 109 -9.20 -0.58 17.01
N ILE A 110 -8.81 -0.65 18.28
CA ILE A 110 -7.68 -1.46 18.74
C ILE A 110 -7.93 -2.94 18.43
N CYS A 111 -9.14 -3.45 18.68
CA CYS A 111 -9.50 -4.83 18.33
C CYS A 111 -9.35 -5.10 16.83
N TYR A 112 -9.81 -4.21 15.96
CA TYR A 112 -9.63 -4.38 14.51
C TYR A 112 -8.16 -4.36 14.07
N ILE A 113 -7.35 -3.46 14.65
CA ILE A 113 -5.91 -3.41 14.40
C ILE A 113 -5.24 -4.73 14.81
N LEU A 114 -5.60 -5.29 15.97
CA LEU A 114 -5.07 -6.58 16.42
C LEU A 114 -5.47 -7.74 15.51
N ILE A 115 -6.72 -7.76 15.03
CA ILE A 115 -7.20 -8.75 14.06
C ILE A 115 -6.44 -8.60 12.73
N GLY A 116 -6.24 -7.36 12.25
CA GLY A 116 -5.48 -7.08 11.04
C GLY A 116 -4.03 -7.54 11.13
N MET A 117 -3.36 -7.24 12.24
CA MET A 117 -1.98 -7.66 12.49
C MET A 117 -1.83 -9.18 12.61
N SER A 118 -2.70 -9.84 13.37
CA SER A 118 -2.67 -11.30 13.50
C SER A 118 -2.97 -12.00 12.17
N SER A 119 -3.93 -11.50 11.39
CA SER A 119 -4.24 -12.03 10.06
C SER A 119 -3.06 -11.88 9.09
N ALA A 120 -2.38 -10.73 9.11
CA ALA A 120 -1.18 -10.51 8.31
C ALA A 120 -0.06 -11.50 8.68
N ILE A 121 0.20 -11.70 9.98
CA ILE A 121 1.22 -12.64 10.46
C ILE A 121 0.88 -14.08 10.06
N ILE A 122 -0.35 -14.52 10.30
CA ILE A 122 -0.80 -15.88 9.97
C ILE A 122 -0.71 -16.12 8.46
N GLY A 123 -1.18 -15.16 7.65
CA GLY A 123 -1.14 -15.30 6.21
C GLY A 123 0.29 -15.25 5.64
N VAL A 124 1.18 -14.44 6.21
CA VAL A 124 2.62 -14.47 5.88
C VAL A 124 3.23 -15.82 6.21
N TYR A 125 2.97 -16.34 7.42
CA TYR A 125 3.49 -17.63 7.86
C TYR A 125 2.98 -18.79 6.99
N SER A 126 1.69 -18.80 6.66
CA SER A 126 1.09 -19.82 5.79
C SER A 126 1.70 -19.80 4.39
N ASN A 127 1.88 -18.62 3.79
CA ASN A 127 2.53 -18.50 2.49
C ASN A 127 4.00 -18.94 2.54
N TYR A 128 4.70 -18.62 3.64
CA TYR A 128 6.08 -19.03 3.84
C TYR A 128 6.24 -20.55 3.97
N GLN A 129 5.33 -21.23 4.69
CA GLN A 129 5.33 -22.69 4.76
C GLN A 129 5.15 -23.34 3.37
N VAL A 130 4.24 -22.81 2.56
CA VAL A 130 4.01 -23.30 1.18
C VAL A 130 5.28 -23.15 0.31
N LEU A 131 6.05 -22.08 0.52
CA LEU A 131 7.35 -21.85 -0.13
C LEU A 131 8.41 -22.89 0.28
N ILE A 132 8.42 -23.33 1.55
CA ILE A 132 9.35 -24.33 2.05
C ILE A 132 8.97 -25.75 1.60
N GLU A 133 7.68 -26.10 1.65
CA GLU A 133 7.21 -27.46 1.32
C GLU A 133 7.28 -27.78 -0.18
N ARG A 134 7.32 -26.74 -1.03
CA ARG A 134 7.57 -26.89 -2.47
C ARG A 134 8.86 -26.17 -2.85
N PRO A 135 10.03 -26.70 -2.45
CA PRO A 135 11.28 -26.21 -3.00
C PRO A 135 11.27 -26.56 -4.49
N VAL A 136 11.32 -25.53 -5.33
CA VAL A 136 11.61 -25.67 -6.76
C VAL A 136 13.04 -26.15 -6.91
#